data_AF-F4B521-F1
#
_entry.id   AF-F4B521-F1
#
_cell.length_a   1.000
_cell.length_b   1.000
_cell.length_c   1.000
_cell.angle_alpha   90.00
_cell.angle_beta   90.00
_cell.angle_gamma   90.00
#
_symmetry.space_group_name_H-M   'P 1'
#
loop_
_entity.id
_entity.type
_entity.pdbx_description
1 polymer ?
#
loop_
_entity_poly.entity_id
_entity_poly.type
_entity_poly.pdbx_seq_one_letter_code
_entity_poly.pdbx_strand_id
1 'polypeptide(L)' 'MRIVEDKDGERFLAIESDEDFEKFKEDLLNIAREKAKDRARKPSYETQSPK' A
#
# COMPACT_ATOMS: atom_id res chain seq x y z
N MET A 1 5.29 -15.25 -1.13
CA MET A 1 5.74 -14.01 -1.78
C MET A 1 7.12 -13.72 -1.21
N ARG A 2 8.06 -13.18 -2.00
CA ARG A 2 9.39 -12.84 -1.50
C ARG A 2 9.93 -11.60 -2.20
N ILE A 3 10.80 -10.86 -1.53
CA ILE A 3 11.55 -9.78 -2.18
C ILE A 3 12.75 -10.41 -2.87
N VAL A 4 12.87 -10.18 -4.16
CA VAL A 4 14.02 -10.57 -4.98
C VAL A 4 14.76 -9.33 -5.42
N GLU A 5 16.08 -9.42 -5.47
CA GLU A 5 16.96 -8.38 -5.99
C GLU A 5 17.49 -8.84 -7.35
N ASP A 6 17.46 -7.95 -8.35
CA ASP A 6 18.03 -8.22 -9.65
C ASP A 6 19.54 -7.88 -9.69
N LYS A 7 20.13 -7.95 -10.88
CA LYS A 7 21.57 -7.71 -11.06
C LYS A 7 21.96 -6.23 -10.94
N ASP A 8 20.99 -5.34 -11.07
CA ASP A 8 21.16 -3.90 -11.04
C ASP A 8 20.84 -3.34 -9.64
N GLY A 9 20.47 -4.21 -8.69
CA GLY A 9 20.12 -3.85 -7.32
C GLY A 9 18.66 -3.42 -7.16
N GLU A 10 17.83 -3.57 -8.19
CA GLU A 10 16.41 -3.29 -8.12
C GLU A 10 15.68 -4.41 -7.40
N ARG A 11 14.77 -4.04 -6.49
CA ARG A 11 14.04 -4.98 -5.65
C ARG A 11 12.59 -5.09 -6.07
N PHE A 12 12.14 -6.31 -6.33
CA PHE A 12 10.77 -6.61 -6.73
C PHE A 12 10.12 -7.62 -5.79
N LEU A 13 8.78 -7.57 -5.71
CA LEU A 13 8.01 -8.59 -5.02
C LEU A 13 7.71 -9.72 -6.00
N ALA A 14 8.33 -10.88 -5.80
CA ALA A 14 8.02 -12.10 -6.54
C ALA A 14 6.78 -12.78 -5.95
N ILE A 15 5.81 -13.06 -6.83
CA ILE A 15 4.58 -13.82 -6.58
C ILE A 15 4.72 -15.12 -7.37
N GLU A 16 4.85 -16.24 -6.67
CA GLU A 16 5.17 -17.54 -7.30
C GLU A 16 4.00 -18.52 -7.23
N SER A 17 2.93 -18.19 -6.51
CA SER A 17 1.75 -19.02 -6.34
C SER A 17 0.46 -18.19 -6.29
N ASP A 18 -0.68 -18.87 -6.45
CA ASP A 18 -2.00 -18.25 -6.26
C ASP A 18 -2.19 -17.79 -4.80
N GLU A 19 -1.65 -18.53 -3.84
CA GLU A 19 -1.69 -18.16 -2.42
C GLU A 19 -0.93 -16.84 -2.15
N ASP A 20 0.22 -16.66 -2.81
CA ASP A 20 0.98 -15.42 -2.74
C ASP A 20 0.18 -14.23 -3.29
N PHE A 21 -0.58 -14.47 -4.37
CA PHE A 21 -1.39 -13.45 -5.01
C PHE A 21 -2.60 -13.06 -4.15
N GLU A 22 -3.27 -14.03 -3.53
CA GLU A 22 -4.37 -13.76 -2.60
C GLU A 22 -3.91 -12.99 -1.37
N LYS A 23 -2.76 -13.37 -0.80
CA LYS A 23 -2.16 -12.62 0.33
C LYS A 23 -1.78 -11.19 -0.06
N PHE A 24 -1.23 -11.00 -1.26
CA PHE A 24 -0.92 -9.67 -1.78
C PHE A 24 -2.16 -8.77 -1.93
N LYS A 25 -3.27 -9.32 -2.43
CA LYS A 25 -4.55 -8.58 -2.51
C LYS A 25 -5.05 -8.17 -1.13
N GLU A 26 -4.99 -9.08 -0.16
CA GLU A 26 -5.41 -8.81 1.22
C GLU A 26 -4.58 -7.67 1.85
N ASP A 27 -3.26 -7.72 1.68
CA ASP A 27 -2.35 -6.67 2.17
C ASP A 27 -2.66 -5.32 1.52
N LEU A 28 -2.91 -5.27 0.21
CA LEU A 28 -3.32 -4.05 -0.49
C LEU A 28 -4.64 -3.48 0.03
N LEU A 29 -5.64 -4.34 0.25
CA LEU A 29 -6.94 -3.95 0.81
C LEU A 29 -6.80 -3.39 2.23
N ASN A 30 -5.97 -4.00 3.06
CA ASN A 30 -5.71 -3.54 4.42
C ASN A 30 -5.03 -2.16 4.42
N ILE A 31 -3.99 -1.96 3.59
CA ILE A 31 -3.33 -0.66 3.45
C ILE A 31 -4.32 0.41 2.96
N ALA A 32 -5.16 0.08 1.99
CA ALA A 32 -6.17 1.01 1.49
C ALA A 32 -7.18 1.42 2.57
N ARG A 33 -7.63 0.45 3.38
CA ARG A 33 -8.55 0.70 4.51
C ARG A 33 -7.91 1.58 5.58
N GLU A 34 -6.66 1.30 5.96
CA GLU A 34 -5.95 2.13 6.94
C GLU A 34 -5.76 3.56 6.43
N LYS A 35 -5.33 3.74 5.17
CA LYS A 35 -5.24 5.07 4.54
C LYS A 35 -6.59 5.79 4.49
N ALA A 36 -7.68 5.07 4.25
CA ALA A 36 -9.02 5.64 4.25
C ALA A 36 -9.45 6.09 5.66
N LYS A 37 -9.14 5.31 6.70
CA LYS A 37 -9.36 5.69 8.11
C LYS A 37 -8.55 6.91 8.50
N ASP A 38 -7.27 6.97 8.13
CA ASP A 38 -6.42 8.14 8.39
C ASP A 38 -6.92 9.40 7.66
N ARG A 39 -7.43 9.26 6.43
CA ARG A 39 -8.08 10.37 5.72
C ARG A 39 -9.39 10.80 6.35
N ALA A 40 -10.20 9.87 6.85
CA ALA A 40 -11.42 10.20 7.60
C ALA A 40 -11.11 10.91 8.92
N ARG A 41 -9.93 10.66 9.51
CA ARG A 41 -9.48 11.27 10.76
C ARG A 41 -8.92 12.69 10.59
N LYS A 42 -8.53 13.09 9.37
CA LYS A 42 -8.20 14.49 9.05
C LYS A 42 -9.49 15.22 8.64
N PRO A 43 -10.03 16.14 9.46
CA PRO A 43 -11.14 16.97 9.00
C PRO A 43 -10.68 17.76 7.77
N SER A 44 -11.52 17.79 6.74
CA SER A 44 -11.27 18.51 5.47
C SER A 44 -11.18 20.03 5.62
N TYR A 45 -11.22 20.56 6.84
CA TYR A 45 -11.27 21.99 7.15
C TYR A 45 -9.89 22.63 7.37
N GLU A 46 -8.79 21.88 7.49
CA GLU A 46 -7.45 22.46 7.70
C GLU A 46 -6.73 22.91 6.40
N THR A 47 -7.44 23.05 5.27
CA THR A 47 -6.83 23.55 4.02
C THR A 47 -7.60 24.68 3.36
N GLN A 48 -8.01 25.68 4.15
CA GLN A 48 -8.21 27.01 3.61
C GLN A 48 -7.48 28.03 4.48
N SER A 49 -6.24 28.35 4.09
CA SER A 49 -5.62 29.60 4.53
C SER A 49 -6.54 30.74 4.08
N PRO A 50 -7.01 31.62 4.99
CA PRO A 50 -7.75 32.79 4.58
C PRO A 50 -6.82 33.68 3.73
N LYS A 51 -7.32 34.13 2.58
CA LYS A 51 -6.69 35.18 1.77
C LYS A 51 -6.77 36.53 2.48
#